data_AF-A0A6B3GLM5-F1
#
_entry.id   AF-A0A6B3GLM5-F1
#
_cell.length_a   1.000
_cell.length_b   1.000
_cell.length_c   1.000
_cell.angle_alpha   90.00
_cell.angle_beta   90.00
_cell.angle_gamma   90.00
#
_symmetry.space_group_name_H-M   'P 1'
#
loop_
_entity.id
_entity.type
_entity.pdbx_description
1 polymer ?
#
loop_
_entity_poly.entity_id
_entity_poly.type
_entity_poly.pdbx_seq_one_letter_code
_entity_poly.pdbx_strand_id
1 'polypeptide(L)'
;MAKKRPQSKAGKQQLKDGEIPVVGAREPCPCGSGRRYKACHGRAAAQAVTELVHRPFEGLAGECDWVALRELVPAATVELTLKDGLPDGVPSVKLATVLPMAWPALRRDDGSVLLALQNDTSSGDLSRDLADTLQRALEAEPGTPVAARRVPADGSRLQDLLAPDAAFEPEVHSGFEFWVPDAENATAEVSASLERANAAAIPTTLLSGVDAAYWCETPEKNHLRWVMPHP
;
A
#
# COMPACT_ATOMS: atom_id res chain seq x y z
N MET A 1 -22.09 34.46 -17.27
CA MET A 1 -20.79 34.96 -16.76
C MET A 1 -20.39 34.12 -15.56
N ALA A 2 -19.37 33.26 -15.71
CA ALA A 2 -18.92 32.37 -14.64
C ALA A 2 -18.08 33.14 -13.62
N LYS A 3 -18.53 33.17 -12.36
CA LYS A 3 -17.79 33.78 -11.24
C LYS A 3 -16.50 32.98 -10.99
N LYS A 4 -15.34 33.60 -11.21
CA LYS A 4 -14.02 33.05 -10.86
C LYS A 4 -13.90 32.94 -9.34
N ARG A 5 -13.66 31.73 -8.83
CA ARG A 5 -13.24 31.47 -7.44
C ARG A 5 -11.90 32.16 -7.16
N PRO A 6 -11.69 32.75 -5.97
CA PRO A 6 -10.43 33.40 -5.61
C PRO A 6 -9.34 32.33 -5.45
N GLN A 7 -8.23 32.51 -6.17
CA GLN A 7 -7.02 31.70 -5.97
C GLN A 7 -6.38 32.09 -4.64
N SER A 8 -6.34 31.17 -3.69
CA SER A 8 -5.46 31.27 -2.53
C SER A 8 -4.02 31.40 -3.03
N LYS A 9 -3.34 32.49 -2.68
CA LYS A 9 -1.91 32.66 -2.92
C LYS A 9 -1.16 31.62 -2.08
N ALA A 10 -0.84 30.47 -2.69
CA ALA A 10 0.08 29.53 -2.11
C ALA A 10 1.44 30.25 -1.92
N GLY A 11 1.97 30.20 -0.70
CA GLY A 11 3.27 30.77 -0.38
C GLY A 11 4.35 30.17 -1.29
N LYS A 12 5.33 30.99 -1.70
CA LYS A 12 6.50 30.51 -2.44
C LYS A 12 7.27 29.54 -1.54
N GLN A 13 7.10 28.24 -1.74
CA GLN A 13 7.99 27.24 -1.15
C GLN A 13 9.38 27.48 -1.74
N GLN A 14 10.32 27.86 -0.89
CA GLN A 14 11.71 28.09 -1.27
C GLN A 14 12.37 26.79 -1.71
N LEU A 15 13.24 26.89 -2.70
CA LEU A 15 14.20 25.86 -3.06
C LEU A 15 15.11 25.64 -1.86
N LYS A 16 15.13 24.43 -1.31
CA LYS A 16 16.19 24.01 -0.38
C LYS A 16 17.30 23.39 -1.21
N ASP A 17 18.50 23.97 -1.13
CA ASP A 17 19.75 23.40 -1.68
C ASP A 17 19.77 23.05 -3.17
N GLY A 18 18.90 23.66 -3.99
CA GLY A 18 18.81 23.42 -5.43
C GLY A 18 17.85 22.30 -5.84
N GLU A 19 17.28 21.56 -4.88
CA GLU A 19 16.23 20.59 -5.13
C GLU A 19 14.87 21.28 -5.25
N ILE A 20 14.10 20.90 -6.29
CA ILE A 20 12.74 21.39 -6.49
C ILE A 20 11.81 20.52 -5.61
N PRO A 21 11.14 21.09 -4.59
CA PRO A 21 10.23 20.31 -3.75
C PRO A 21 9.09 19.70 -4.56
N VAL A 22 8.70 18.47 -4.21
CA VAL A 22 7.57 17.78 -4.83
C VAL A 22 6.27 18.46 -4.38
N VAL A 23 5.46 18.89 -5.34
CA VAL A 23 4.16 19.55 -5.09
C VAL A 23 3.05 18.90 -5.92
N GLY A 24 1.81 19.34 -5.72
CA GLY A 24 0.66 18.78 -6.43
C GLY A 24 0.81 18.88 -7.96
N ALA A 25 0.42 17.83 -8.69
CA ALA A 25 0.65 17.74 -10.13
C ALA A 25 0.09 18.93 -10.95
N ARG A 26 -0.99 19.56 -10.49
CA ARG A 26 -1.63 20.73 -11.12
C ARG A 26 -1.15 22.07 -10.57
N GLU A 27 -0.35 22.07 -9.51
CA GLU A 27 0.19 23.27 -8.87
C GLU A 27 1.34 23.87 -9.69
N PRO A 28 1.64 25.18 -9.54
CA PRO A 28 2.80 25.80 -10.17
C PRO A 28 4.10 25.11 -9.74
N CYS A 29 5.00 24.87 -10.69
CA CYS A 29 6.29 24.26 -10.39
C CYS A 29 7.15 25.20 -9.52
N PRO A 30 7.71 24.75 -8.39
CA PRO A 30 8.49 25.60 -7.48
C PRO A 30 9.78 26.19 -8.11
N CYS A 31 10.23 25.65 -9.24
CA CYS A 31 11.40 26.15 -9.99
C CYS A 31 11.20 27.53 -10.65
N GLY A 32 10.02 28.15 -10.52
CA GLY A 32 9.74 29.47 -11.08
C GLY A 32 9.47 29.51 -12.60
N SER A 33 9.35 28.36 -13.27
CA SER A 33 9.14 28.30 -14.73
C SER A 33 7.75 28.75 -15.20
N GLY A 34 6.82 28.99 -14.28
CA GLY A 34 5.41 29.26 -14.57
C GLY A 34 4.62 28.05 -15.10
N ARG A 35 5.29 26.92 -15.36
CA ARG A 35 4.64 25.67 -15.79
C ARG A 35 4.01 24.96 -14.59
N ARG A 36 3.00 24.13 -14.83
CA ARG A 36 2.50 23.18 -13.82
C ARG A 36 3.58 22.16 -13.48
N TYR A 37 3.62 21.69 -12.24
CA TYR A 37 4.63 20.73 -11.77
C TYR A 37 4.72 19.50 -12.68
N LYS A 38 3.58 18.90 -13.06
CA LYS A 38 3.54 17.72 -13.97
C LYS A 38 4.07 17.96 -15.39
N ALA A 39 4.19 19.21 -15.82
CA ALA A 39 4.70 19.58 -17.14
C ALA A 39 6.15 20.13 -17.07
N CYS A 40 6.80 19.96 -15.92
CA CYS A 40 8.14 20.45 -15.63
C CYS A 40 8.88 19.38 -14.81
N HIS A 41 9.32 19.67 -13.59
CA HIS A 41 10.10 18.74 -12.77
C HIS A 41 9.30 17.49 -12.33
N GLY A 42 7.97 17.57 -12.26
CA GLY A 42 7.11 16.41 -12.01
C GLY A 42 6.74 15.60 -13.26
N ARG A 43 7.41 15.81 -14.40
CA ARG A 43 7.07 15.17 -15.69
C ARG A 43 7.35 13.66 -15.67
N ALA A 44 8.51 13.23 -15.19
CA ALA A 44 8.84 11.81 -15.10
C ALA A 44 7.79 11.06 -14.25
N ALA A 45 7.51 11.58 -13.05
CA ALA A 45 6.45 11.05 -12.20
C ALA A 45 5.05 11.16 -12.84
N ALA A 46 4.80 12.09 -13.77
CA ALA A 46 3.51 12.17 -14.49
C ALA A 46 3.39 11.13 -15.59
N GLN A 47 4.52 10.79 -16.21
CA GLN A 47 4.59 9.74 -17.20
C GLN A 47 4.52 8.36 -16.57
N ALA A 48 5.18 8.14 -15.43
CA ALA A 48 5.10 6.90 -14.65
C ALA A 48 3.68 6.59 -14.14
N VAL A 49 2.84 7.61 -13.93
CA VAL A 49 1.41 7.41 -13.62
C VAL A 49 0.65 6.85 -14.83
N THR A 50 1.05 7.23 -16.05
CA THR A 50 0.40 6.75 -17.28
C THR A 50 0.96 5.42 -17.80
N GLU A 51 2.18 5.04 -17.42
CA GLU A 51 2.79 3.77 -17.81
C GLU A 51 2.36 2.67 -16.84
N LEU A 52 1.40 1.85 -17.27
CA LEU A 52 0.85 0.76 -16.47
C LEU A 52 1.78 -0.47 -16.54
N VAL A 53 2.28 -0.91 -15.38
CA VAL A 53 3.00 -2.17 -15.24
C VAL A 53 1.99 -3.28 -15.03
N HIS A 54 1.85 -4.18 -16.01
CA HIS A 54 0.82 -5.22 -16.01
C HIS A 54 1.07 -6.36 -15.00
N ARG A 55 2.34 -6.65 -14.68
CA ARG A 55 2.73 -7.70 -13.72
C ARG A 55 3.61 -7.11 -12.62
N PRO A 56 3.04 -6.30 -11.71
CA PRO A 56 3.84 -5.60 -10.70
C PRO A 56 4.58 -6.56 -9.76
N PHE A 57 4.04 -7.75 -9.52
CA PHE A 57 4.60 -8.74 -8.59
C PHE A 57 5.49 -9.79 -9.25
N GLU A 58 5.75 -9.68 -10.56
CA GLU A 58 6.62 -10.62 -11.28
C GLU A 58 7.98 -10.78 -10.57
N GLY A 59 8.37 -12.03 -10.32
CA GLY A 59 9.63 -12.38 -9.66
C GLY A 59 9.59 -12.39 -8.13
N LEU A 60 8.46 -12.06 -7.50
CA LEU A 60 8.27 -12.31 -6.07
C LEU A 60 7.82 -13.76 -5.82
N ALA A 61 8.27 -14.33 -4.69
CA ALA A 61 7.70 -15.58 -4.19
C ALA A 61 6.19 -15.42 -3.96
N GLY A 62 5.41 -16.44 -4.35
CA GLY A 62 3.95 -16.41 -4.22
C GLY A 62 3.26 -15.35 -5.08
N GLU A 63 3.76 -15.03 -6.29
CA GLU A 63 3.17 -14.00 -7.17
C GLU A 63 1.65 -14.10 -7.32
N CYS A 64 1.10 -15.32 -7.45
CA CYS A 64 -0.33 -15.53 -7.58
C CYS A 64 -1.09 -15.14 -6.29
N ASP A 65 -0.51 -15.36 -5.11
CA ASP A 65 -1.08 -14.92 -3.84
C ASP A 65 -1.01 -13.41 -3.68
N TRP A 66 0.05 -12.73 -4.14
CA TRP A 66 0.05 -11.25 -4.18
C TRP A 66 -1.14 -10.70 -4.97
N VAL A 67 -1.44 -11.29 -6.13
CA VAL A 67 -2.59 -10.91 -6.94
C VAL A 67 -3.91 -11.25 -6.23
N ALA A 68 -4.01 -12.44 -5.63
CA ALA A 68 -5.22 -12.85 -4.94
C ALA A 68 -5.51 -11.98 -3.71
N LEU A 69 -4.50 -11.71 -2.89
CA LEU A 69 -4.59 -10.82 -1.74
C LEU A 69 -4.90 -9.37 -2.16
N ARG A 70 -4.46 -8.93 -3.33
CA ARG A 70 -4.75 -7.59 -3.84
C ARG A 70 -6.18 -7.44 -4.37
N GLU A 71 -6.71 -8.45 -5.05
CA GLU A 71 -7.95 -8.29 -5.82
C GLU A 71 -9.15 -9.04 -5.23
N LEU A 72 -8.92 -10.05 -4.38
CA LEU A 72 -9.93 -11.07 -4.08
C LEU A 72 -10.15 -11.30 -2.59
N VAL A 73 -9.08 -11.34 -1.79
CA VAL A 73 -9.13 -11.76 -0.39
C VAL A 73 -9.34 -10.55 0.52
N PRO A 74 -10.42 -10.49 1.31
CA PRO A 74 -10.74 -9.30 2.10
C PRO A 74 -9.83 -9.15 3.32
N ALA A 75 -9.59 -10.23 4.07
CA ALA A 75 -8.88 -10.20 5.35
C ALA A 75 -7.79 -11.26 5.36
N ALA A 76 -6.55 -10.86 5.14
CA ALA A 76 -5.40 -11.74 5.25
C ALA A 76 -4.13 -10.97 5.63
N THR A 77 -3.17 -11.69 6.17
CA THR A 77 -1.83 -11.18 6.47
C THR A 77 -0.73 -12.10 5.94
N VAL A 78 0.45 -11.56 5.69
CA VAL A 78 1.65 -12.34 5.32
C VAL A 78 2.85 -11.75 6.06
N GLU A 79 3.65 -12.57 6.72
CA GLU A 79 4.94 -12.10 7.25
C GLU A 79 5.90 -11.83 6.09
N LEU A 80 6.54 -10.66 6.07
CA LEU A 80 7.48 -10.28 5.03
C LEU A 80 8.90 -10.35 5.56
N THR A 81 9.76 -11.07 4.84
CA THR A 81 11.20 -11.10 5.13
C THR A 81 11.93 -10.07 4.28
N LEU A 82 12.56 -9.08 4.92
CA LEU A 82 13.40 -8.11 4.23
C LEU A 82 14.74 -8.74 3.84
N LYS A 83 15.21 -8.40 2.64
CA LYS A 83 16.46 -8.90 2.07
C LYS A 83 17.68 -8.58 2.93
N ASP A 84 17.74 -7.36 3.46
CA ASP A 84 18.86 -6.87 4.26
C ASP A 84 18.65 -7.02 5.78
N GLY A 85 17.63 -7.79 6.18
CA GLY A 85 17.21 -7.93 7.57
C GLY A 85 16.35 -6.76 8.07
N LEU A 86 15.86 -6.87 9.29
CA LEU A 86 15.04 -5.84 9.93
C LEU A 86 15.94 -4.71 10.49
N PRO A 87 15.63 -3.43 10.24
CA PRO A 87 16.32 -2.31 10.87
C PRO A 87 16.15 -2.31 12.41
N ASP A 88 17.05 -1.63 13.10
CA ASP A 88 16.97 -1.45 14.55
C ASP A 88 15.61 -0.85 14.96
N GLY A 89 14.99 -1.43 15.99
CA GLY A 89 13.67 -1.02 16.48
C GLY A 89 12.48 -1.49 15.63
N VAL A 90 12.69 -2.24 14.55
CA VAL A 90 11.63 -2.93 13.80
C VAL A 90 11.63 -4.42 14.18
N PRO A 91 10.70 -4.92 15.01
CA PRO A 91 10.64 -6.32 15.37
C PRO A 91 10.02 -7.22 14.29
N SER A 92 9.17 -6.67 13.41
CA SER A 92 8.54 -7.42 12.31
C SER A 92 7.98 -6.50 11.21
N VAL A 93 7.81 -7.07 10.01
CA VAL A 93 7.09 -6.45 8.89
C VAL A 93 6.05 -7.43 8.41
N LYS A 94 4.78 -7.01 8.42
CA LYS A 94 3.64 -7.83 8.00
C LYS A 94 2.84 -7.12 6.93
N LEU A 95 2.59 -7.81 5.82
CA LEU A 95 1.59 -7.41 4.84
C LEU A 95 0.19 -7.66 5.43
N ALA A 96 -0.72 -6.75 5.17
CA ALA A 96 -2.15 -6.90 5.40
C ALA A 96 -2.91 -6.57 4.12
N THR A 97 -4.04 -7.22 3.86
CA THR A 97 -4.91 -6.87 2.72
C THR A 97 -5.35 -5.41 2.81
N VAL A 98 -5.91 -5.00 3.95
CA VAL A 98 -6.27 -3.61 4.25
C VAL A 98 -5.90 -3.26 5.70
N LEU A 99 -5.78 -1.96 5.97
CA LEU A 99 -5.59 -1.40 7.30
C LEU A 99 -6.74 -0.44 7.66
N PRO A 100 -6.94 -0.14 8.96
CA PRO A 100 -7.93 0.84 9.39
C PRO A 100 -7.73 2.17 8.66
N MET A 101 -8.85 2.86 8.36
CA MET A 101 -8.85 4.15 7.66
C MET A 101 -8.15 4.14 6.29
N ALA A 102 -7.94 2.97 5.68
CA ALA A 102 -7.20 2.80 4.43
C ALA A 102 -5.80 3.43 4.48
N TRP A 103 -5.11 3.28 5.60
CA TRP A 103 -3.71 3.67 5.69
C TRP A 103 -2.82 2.77 4.82
N PRO A 104 -1.92 3.35 4.00
CA PRO A 104 -0.91 2.59 3.26
C PRO A 104 0.00 1.72 4.12
N ALA A 105 0.41 2.23 5.27
CA ALA A 105 1.14 1.47 6.27
C ALA A 105 0.94 2.08 7.65
N LEU A 106 1.24 1.29 8.67
CA LEU A 106 1.22 1.70 10.07
C LEU A 106 2.47 1.17 10.76
N ARG A 107 3.24 2.07 11.38
CA ARG A 107 4.21 1.69 12.41
C ARG A 107 3.46 1.63 13.74
N ARG A 108 3.34 0.45 14.32
CA ARG A 108 2.65 0.26 15.61
C ARG A 108 3.50 0.77 16.78
N ASP A 109 2.87 0.91 17.95
CA ASP A 109 3.52 1.35 19.18
C ASP A 109 4.63 0.37 19.65
N ASP A 110 4.48 -0.92 19.37
CA ASP A 110 5.50 -1.95 19.64
C ASP A 110 6.65 -1.95 18.61
N GLY A 111 6.60 -1.04 17.63
CA GLY A 111 7.56 -0.93 16.55
C GLY A 111 7.31 -1.87 15.37
N SER A 112 6.33 -2.78 15.41
CA SER A 112 6.02 -3.61 14.24
C SER A 112 5.48 -2.77 13.08
N VAL A 113 5.78 -3.17 11.85
CA VAL A 113 5.30 -2.52 10.62
C VAL A 113 4.19 -3.34 10.00
N LEU A 114 3.06 -2.69 9.71
CA LEU A 114 2.03 -3.20 8.83
C LEU A 114 2.07 -2.47 7.49
N LEU A 115 2.06 -3.20 6.39
CA LEU A 115 1.95 -2.67 5.02
C LEU A 115 0.61 -3.11 4.42
N ALA A 116 -0.22 -2.18 3.96
CA ALA A 116 -1.51 -2.49 3.36
C ALA A 116 -1.42 -2.67 1.84
N LEU A 117 -1.91 -3.81 1.36
CA LEU A 117 -1.85 -4.19 -0.04
C LEU A 117 -2.93 -3.51 -0.90
N GLN A 118 -4.17 -3.38 -0.41
CA GLN A 118 -5.34 -2.89 -1.16
C GLN A 118 -5.55 -1.39 -0.99
N ASN A 119 -4.53 -0.60 -1.34
CA ASN A 119 -4.63 0.87 -1.39
C ASN A 119 -4.72 1.41 -2.81
N ASP A 120 -5.17 2.66 -2.93
CA ASP A 120 -5.05 3.41 -4.18
C ASP A 120 -3.58 3.54 -4.59
N THR A 121 -3.29 3.29 -5.87
CA THR A 121 -1.94 3.45 -6.41
C THR A 121 -1.69 4.89 -6.82
N SER A 122 -0.48 5.37 -6.52
CA SER A 122 -0.01 6.69 -6.92
C SER A 122 0.72 6.66 -8.26
N SER A 123 1.10 5.47 -8.74
CA SER A 123 1.74 5.20 -10.02
C SER A 123 1.08 4.02 -10.76
N GLY A 124 1.59 3.70 -11.95
CA GLY A 124 1.22 2.49 -12.69
C GLY A 124 1.94 1.22 -12.24
N ASP A 125 2.81 1.27 -11.23
CA ASP A 125 3.61 0.14 -10.73
C ASP A 125 3.36 -0.07 -9.23
N LEU A 126 2.40 -0.94 -8.90
CA LEU A 126 2.01 -1.21 -7.52
C LEU A 126 3.17 -1.73 -6.65
N SER A 127 4.13 -2.46 -7.23
CA SER A 127 5.30 -2.92 -6.48
C SER A 127 6.20 -1.75 -6.06
N ARG A 128 6.36 -0.75 -6.92
CA ARG A 128 7.09 0.48 -6.59
C ARG A 128 6.38 1.28 -5.50
N ASP A 129 5.06 1.36 -5.58
CA ASP A 129 4.26 2.09 -4.60
C ASP A 129 4.33 1.47 -3.20
N LEU A 130 4.27 0.15 -3.13
CA LEU A 130 4.42 -0.61 -1.89
C LEU A 130 5.84 -0.52 -1.34
N ALA A 131 6.86 -0.54 -2.20
CA ALA A 131 8.25 -0.40 -1.78
C ALA A 131 8.55 0.98 -1.16
N ASP A 132 8.09 2.07 -1.78
CA ASP A 132 8.22 3.42 -1.22
C ASP A 132 7.51 3.53 0.13
N THR A 133 6.31 2.97 0.22
CA THR A 133 5.51 2.96 1.45
C THR A 133 6.20 2.16 2.56
N LEU A 134 6.75 0.99 2.24
CA LEU A 134 7.47 0.14 3.17
C LEU A 134 8.72 0.83 3.72
N GLN A 135 9.55 1.42 2.86
CA GLN A 135 10.75 2.16 3.29
C GLN A 135 10.39 3.28 4.28
N ARG A 136 9.35 4.06 3.98
CA ARG A 136 8.85 5.10 4.89
C ARG A 136 8.34 4.54 6.22
N ALA A 137 7.69 3.37 6.21
CA ALA A 137 7.19 2.73 7.43
C ALA A 137 8.34 2.21 8.32
N LEU A 138 9.42 1.73 7.72
CA LEU A 138 10.62 1.29 8.43
C LEU A 138 11.34 2.45 9.13
N GLU A 139 11.26 3.67 8.59
CA GLU A 139 11.85 4.89 9.17
C GLU A 139 10.88 5.67 10.09
N ALA A 140 9.58 5.33 10.07
CA ALA A 140 8.58 6.03 10.88
C ALA A 140 8.74 5.70 12.37
N GLU A 141 8.43 6.69 13.22
CA GLU A 141 8.37 6.49 14.67
C GLU A 141 7.23 5.53 15.06
N PRO A 142 7.39 4.72 16.12
CA PRO A 142 6.31 3.91 16.68
C PRO A 142 5.02 4.70 16.91
N GLY A 143 3.89 4.10 16.57
CA GLY A 143 2.55 4.70 16.66
C GLY A 143 2.17 5.59 15.47
N THR A 144 3.00 5.65 14.42
CA THR A 144 2.80 6.59 13.30
C THR A 144 2.19 5.92 12.07
N PRO A 145 1.03 6.41 11.56
CA PRO A 145 0.51 5.99 10.26
C PRO A 145 1.29 6.64 9.11
N VAL A 146 1.49 5.89 8.03
CA VAL A 146 2.17 6.38 6.82
C VAL A 146 1.13 6.81 5.80
N ALA A 147 1.07 8.11 5.51
CA ALA A 147 0.15 8.65 4.52
C ALA A 147 0.57 8.29 3.08
N ALA A 148 -0.41 8.19 2.19
CA ALA A 148 -0.18 8.02 0.76
C ALA A 148 0.55 9.24 0.20
N ARG A 149 1.47 8.99 -0.73
CA ARG A 149 2.16 10.05 -1.47
C ARG A 149 2.40 9.62 -2.90
N ARG A 150 2.87 10.57 -3.69
CA ARG A 150 3.35 10.29 -5.04
C ARG A 150 4.76 9.72 -5.00
N VAL A 151 4.95 8.62 -5.72
CA VAL A 151 6.21 7.88 -5.72
C VAL A 151 7.12 8.36 -6.87
N PRO A 152 8.44 8.51 -6.64
CA PRO A 152 9.41 8.80 -7.70
C PRO A 152 9.43 7.71 -8.77
N ALA A 153 9.63 8.10 -10.04
CA ALA A 153 9.62 7.16 -11.16
C ALA A 153 10.80 6.17 -11.13
N ASP A 154 11.87 6.52 -10.42
CA ASP A 154 13.12 5.79 -10.23
C ASP A 154 13.22 5.09 -8.86
N GLY A 155 12.14 5.09 -8.06
CA GLY A 155 12.12 4.41 -6.76
C GLY A 155 12.28 2.89 -6.86
N SER A 156 12.72 2.23 -5.79
CA SER A 156 12.85 0.77 -5.72
C SER A 156 11.50 0.06 -5.90
N ARG A 157 11.53 -1.22 -6.27
CA ARG A 157 10.37 -2.12 -6.26
C ARG A 157 10.48 -3.11 -5.08
N LEU A 158 9.40 -3.81 -4.75
CA LEU A 158 9.42 -4.81 -3.67
C LEU A 158 10.46 -5.92 -3.93
N GLN A 159 10.71 -6.25 -5.19
CA GLN A 159 11.74 -7.21 -5.61
C GLN A 159 13.16 -6.81 -5.15
N ASP A 160 13.39 -5.50 -4.95
CA ASP A 160 14.68 -5.00 -4.47
C ASP A 160 14.81 -5.11 -2.93
N LEU A 161 13.67 -5.17 -2.22
CA LEU A 161 13.60 -5.05 -0.75
C LEU A 161 13.30 -6.37 -0.03
N LEU A 162 12.58 -7.29 -0.67
CA LEU A 162 12.17 -8.56 -0.07
C LEU A 162 13.19 -9.66 -0.38
N ALA A 163 13.38 -10.57 0.57
CA ALA A 163 14.24 -11.73 0.38
C ALA A 163 13.62 -12.65 -0.69
N PRO A 164 14.32 -12.96 -1.79
CA PRO A 164 13.73 -13.65 -2.95
C PRO A 164 13.32 -15.10 -2.66
N ASP A 165 14.03 -15.75 -1.74
CA ASP A 165 13.81 -17.16 -1.38
C ASP A 165 12.95 -17.34 -0.11
N ALA A 166 12.46 -16.24 0.48
CA ALA A 166 11.59 -16.33 1.63
C ALA A 166 10.20 -16.83 1.22
N ALA A 167 9.62 -17.72 2.02
CA ALA A 167 8.27 -18.20 1.81
C ALA A 167 7.27 -17.03 1.91
N PHE A 168 6.28 -17.03 1.03
CA PHE A 168 5.16 -16.09 1.05
C PHE A 168 3.91 -16.88 1.41
N GLU A 169 3.55 -16.88 2.70
CA GLU A 169 2.49 -17.74 3.25
C GLU A 169 1.32 -16.90 3.76
N PRO A 170 0.20 -16.80 3.02
CA PRO A 170 -0.99 -16.09 3.47
C PRO A 170 -1.69 -16.76 4.65
N GLU A 171 -1.91 -15.97 5.70
CA GLU A 171 -2.84 -16.27 6.77
C GLU A 171 -4.16 -15.55 6.49
N VAL A 172 -5.20 -16.30 6.13
CA VAL A 172 -6.54 -15.76 5.89
C VAL A 172 -7.32 -15.71 7.21
N HIS A 173 -7.90 -14.55 7.50
CA HIS A 173 -8.64 -14.28 8.73
C HIS A 173 -10.14 -14.27 8.46
N SER A 174 -10.94 -14.61 9.48
CA SER A 174 -12.40 -14.50 9.43
C SER A 174 -12.88 -13.04 9.43
N GLY A 175 -12.03 -12.13 9.89
CA GLY A 175 -12.29 -10.71 10.04
C GLY A 175 -10.99 -9.92 10.21
N PHE A 176 -11.10 -8.68 10.63
CA PHE A 176 -9.99 -7.74 10.74
C PHE A 176 -9.43 -7.61 12.16
N GLU A 177 -9.64 -8.61 13.02
CA GLU A 177 -9.19 -8.59 14.42
C GLU A 177 -7.67 -8.41 14.54
N PHE A 178 -6.90 -8.82 13.52
CA PHE A 178 -5.45 -8.60 13.44
C PHE A 178 -5.05 -7.10 13.40
N TRP A 179 -5.99 -6.17 13.19
CA TRP A 179 -5.74 -4.74 13.31
C TRP A 179 -5.43 -4.31 14.74
N VAL A 180 -5.95 -5.02 15.72
CA VAL A 180 -5.93 -4.60 17.12
C VAL A 180 -5.18 -5.65 17.95
N PRO A 181 -3.86 -5.45 18.19
CA PRO A 181 -3.08 -6.37 19.02
C PRO A 181 -3.63 -6.51 20.44
N ASP A 182 -4.28 -5.44 20.93
CA ASP A 182 -4.92 -5.38 22.24
C ASP A 182 -6.35 -4.84 22.11
N ALA A 183 -7.30 -5.75 21.93
CA ALA A 183 -8.71 -5.42 21.72
C ALA A 183 -9.34 -4.66 22.90
N GLU A 184 -8.80 -4.80 24.11
CA GLU A 184 -9.33 -4.14 25.31
C GLU A 184 -9.03 -2.64 25.32
N ASN A 185 -8.00 -2.21 24.60
CA ASN A 185 -7.55 -0.82 24.52
C ASN A 185 -7.90 -0.13 23.19
N ALA A 186 -8.75 -0.75 22.36
CA ALA A 186 -9.17 -0.17 21.08
C ALA A 186 -9.99 1.11 21.29
N THR A 187 -9.68 2.17 20.55
CA THR A 187 -10.50 3.39 20.56
C THR A 187 -11.87 3.12 19.91
N ALA A 188 -12.89 3.89 20.29
CA ALA A 188 -14.23 3.77 19.70
C ALA A 188 -14.23 3.93 18.16
N GLU A 189 -13.32 4.76 17.63
CA GLU A 189 -13.15 4.95 16.19
C GLU A 189 -12.59 3.69 15.51
N VAL A 190 -11.57 3.06 16.10
CA VAL A 190 -10.99 1.79 15.61
C VAL A 190 -12.04 0.69 15.66
N SER A 191 -12.79 0.56 16.76
CA SER A 191 -13.87 -0.44 16.89
C SER A 191 -14.98 -0.25 15.85
N ALA A 192 -15.40 0.99 15.60
CA ALA A 192 -16.39 1.29 14.55
C ALA A 192 -15.85 1.03 13.13
N SER A 193 -14.55 1.27 12.90
CA SER A 193 -13.91 0.91 11.63
C SER A 193 -13.85 -0.59 11.44
N LEU A 194 -13.53 -1.35 12.50
CA LEU A 194 -13.46 -2.80 12.52
C LEU A 194 -14.84 -3.42 12.22
N GLU A 195 -15.89 -2.98 12.90
CA GLU A 195 -17.26 -3.46 12.68
C GLU A 195 -17.70 -3.25 11.22
N ARG A 196 -17.46 -2.05 10.67
CA ARG A 196 -17.78 -1.76 9.26
C ARG A 196 -17.01 -2.63 8.29
N ALA A 197 -15.72 -2.87 8.56
CA ALA A 197 -14.88 -3.70 7.70
C ALA A 197 -15.35 -5.17 7.73
N ASN A 198 -15.62 -5.71 8.92
CA ASN A 198 -16.14 -7.07 9.10
C ASN A 198 -17.52 -7.24 8.42
N ALA A 199 -18.42 -6.28 8.55
CA ALA A 199 -19.74 -6.32 7.91
C ALA A 199 -19.67 -6.33 6.37
N ALA A 200 -18.60 -5.79 5.78
CA ALA A 200 -18.37 -5.75 4.35
C ALA A 200 -17.54 -6.95 3.82
N ALA A 201 -16.90 -7.72 4.71
CA ALA A 201 -16.04 -8.82 4.33
C ALA A 201 -16.85 -10.02 3.83
N ILE A 202 -16.45 -10.57 2.69
CA ILE A 202 -16.96 -11.86 2.21
C ILE A 202 -16.15 -12.97 2.91
N PRO A 203 -16.76 -13.88 3.68
CA PRO A 203 -16.02 -14.97 4.31
C PRO A 203 -15.21 -15.74 3.26
N THR A 204 -13.90 -15.83 3.49
CA THR A 204 -12.94 -16.37 2.53
C THR A 204 -12.00 -17.34 3.22
N THR A 205 -11.61 -18.40 2.54
CA THR A 205 -10.65 -19.40 3.06
C THR A 205 -9.70 -19.82 1.96
N LEU A 206 -8.41 -19.92 2.30
CA LEU A 206 -7.39 -20.50 1.42
C LEU A 206 -7.59 -22.02 1.35
N LEU A 207 -7.65 -22.58 0.13
CA LEU A 207 -7.77 -24.02 -0.06
C LEU A 207 -6.42 -24.72 0.16
N SER A 208 -6.45 -25.85 0.84
CA SER A 208 -5.27 -26.72 0.98
C SER A 208 -5.02 -27.52 -0.29
N GLY A 209 -3.76 -27.66 -0.70
CA GLY A 209 -3.32 -28.56 -1.77
C GLY A 209 -3.31 -27.97 -3.19
N VAL A 210 -3.70 -26.70 -3.33
CA VAL A 210 -3.56 -25.92 -4.55
C VAL A 210 -3.10 -24.50 -4.20
N ASP A 211 -2.10 -24.00 -4.92
CA ASP A 211 -1.57 -22.66 -4.66
C ASP A 211 -2.55 -21.58 -5.13
N ALA A 212 -2.66 -20.49 -4.37
CA ALA A 212 -3.44 -19.29 -4.69
C ALA A 212 -4.92 -19.52 -5.08
N ALA A 213 -5.56 -20.54 -4.48
CA ALA A 213 -6.99 -20.81 -4.65
C ALA A 213 -7.77 -20.51 -3.38
N TYR A 214 -8.79 -19.66 -3.51
CA TYR A 214 -9.57 -19.13 -2.40
C TYR A 214 -11.05 -19.45 -2.58
N TRP A 215 -11.65 -20.04 -1.57
CA TRP A 215 -13.09 -20.24 -1.49
C TRP A 215 -13.73 -19.02 -0.86
N CYS A 216 -14.73 -18.45 -1.53
CA CYS A 216 -15.51 -17.31 -1.04
C CYS A 216 -16.96 -17.72 -0.83
N GLU A 217 -17.44 -17.59 0.41
CA GLU A 217 -18.83 -17.84 0.77
C GLU A 217 -19.66 -16.60 0.48
N THR A 218 -20.53 -16.68 -0.54
CA THR A 218 -21.42 -15.56 -0.90
C THR A 218 -22.88 -15.95 -0.63
N PRO A 219 -23.79 -15.00 -0.42
CA PRO A 219 -25.17 -15.31 -0.04
C PRO A 219 -25.95 -16.21 -1.01
N GLU A 220 -25.60 -16.21 -2.30
CA GLU A 220 -26.31 -16.98 -3.33
C GLU A 220 -25.51 -18.17 -3.84
N LYS A 221 -24.30 -17.90 -4.37
CA LYS A 221 -23.45 -18.92 -5.00
C LYS A 221 -22.02 -18.73 -4.55
N ASN A 222 -21.51 -19.73 -3.87
CA ASN A 222 -20.12 -19.72 -3.45
C ASN A 222 -19.21 -19.75 -4.68
N HIS A 223 -18.08 -19.05 -4.56
CA HIS A 223 -17.12 -18.90 -5.64
C HIS A 223 -15.81 -19.57 -5.26
N LEU A 224 -15.23 -20.31 -6.20
CA LEU A 224 -13.81 -20.61 -6.20
C LEU A 224 -13.11 -19.52 -7.02
N ARG A 225 -12.19 -18.79 -6.39
CA ARG A 225 -11.34 -17.81 -7.06
C ARG A 225 -9.90 -18.33 -7.07
N TRP A 226 -9.36 -18.58 -8.25
CA TRP A 226 -8.05 -19.19 -8.42
C TRP A 226 -7.20 -18.34 -9.35
N VAL A 227 -6.09 -17.82 -8.83
CA VAL A 227 -5.11 -17.10 -9.64
C VAL A 227 -4.14 -18.12 -10.22
N MET A 228 -4.08 -18.19 -11.55
CA MET A 228 -3.20 -19.12 -12.28
C MET A 228 -1.93 -18.41 -12.73
N PRO A 229 -0.76 -19.09 -12.74
CA PRO A 229 0.49 -18.52 -13.22
C PRO A 229 0.56 -18.41 -14.75
N HIS A 230 -0.46 -18.88 -15.47
CA HIS A 230 -0.53 -18.89 -16.92
C HIS A 230 -1.87 -18.32 -17.44
N PRO A 231 -1.89 -17.73 -18.65
CA PRO A 231 -3.11 -17.27 -19.31
C PRO A 231 -4.12 -18.38 -19.65
#